data_AF-A0A7M3WPD7-F1
#
_entry.id   AF-A0A7M3WPD7-F1
#
_cell.length_a   1.000
_cell.length_b   1.000
_cell.length_c   1.000
_cell.angle_alpha   90.00
_cell.angle_beta   90.00
_cell.angle_gamma   90.00
#
_symmetry.space_group_name_H-M   'P 1'
#
loop_
_entity.id
_entity.type
_entity.pdbx_description
1 polymer ?
#
loop_
_entity_poly.entity_id
_entity_poly.type
_entity_poly.pdbx_seq_one_letter_code
_entity_poly.pdbx_strand_id
1 'polypeptide(L)'
;MRPERSKAHDPAQQSESETMKQRPIPAGYISTAVLYFGMLIWWQWEELNGSGQPQEAALFGIGLSVVYLLYLLACFMVEMPESLKTVPVVGRYGKMLGWLALIGVGTWYARPEAWGGYDPAVGFIFVGVYILGFGAAATITCFLYEGDKSSRLYALHRFVDVYPAIEKPDHHVRFRDKITTTFLVLCIYFAMTNVLLFGLSGQALDLFSGFRSIMAGASGSIMHLGIGPIVTGSIIMQLFAGAKIIRLDLTNSEDKAMYQGVQKLLVLIMIPIESIPQTYGFLDPAEFLIDAYGLGWANAVIVAQLFAGSYLVFLLDELVSKWGIGSGISLFIAAGVAQSTFVGSLSWLPTTTGVPYSMQNPPAGTLPMIFYMFREATNQQMVSTNGFETILLTHVNPVAALFSS
;
A
#
# COMPACT_ATOMS: atom_id res chain seq x y z
N MET A 1 61.87 0.34 34.08
CA MET A 1 60.52 0.27 34.69
C MET A 1 59.99 1.68 34.80
N ARG A 2 59.12 2.11 33.88
CA ARG A 2 58.41 3.40 33.94
C ARG A 2 57.03 3.15 34.56
N PRO A 3 56.56 4.00 35.49
CA PRO A 3 55.30 3.78 36.18
C PRO A 3 54.10 4.13 35.29
N GLU A 4 53.00 3.42 35.53
CA GLU A 4 51.71 3.56 34.84
C GLU A 4 51.13 4.97 34.96
N ARG A 5 50.72 5.53 33.81
CA ARG A 5 49.81 6.68 33.78
C ARG A 5 48.40 6.16 34.06
N SER A 6 47.93 6.42 35.28
CA SER A 6 46.51 6.50 35.62
C SER A 6 45.81 7.41 34.60
N LYS A 7 44.97 6.82 33.74
CA LYS A 7 44.02 7.59 32.94
C LYS A 7 42.93 8.05 33.90
N ALA A 8 43.03 9.32 34.28
CA ALA A 8 41.99 10.06 34.96
C ALA A 8 40.64 9.79 34.26
N HIS A 9 39.68 9.33 35.06
CA HIS A 9 38.27 9.27 34.71
C HIS A 9 37.82 10.71 34.44
N ASP A 10 37.49 11.00 33.19
CA ASP A 10 36.97 12.30 32.78
C ASP A 10 35.47 12.35 33.15
N PRO A 11 35.04 13.17 34.12
CA PRO A 11 33.65 13.25 34.55
C PRO A 11 32.71 13.87 33.49
N ALA A 12 33.24 14.31 32.33
CA ALA A 12 32.46 14.91 31.26
C ALA A 12 31.69 13.92 30.36
N GLN A 13 31.90 12.59 30.49
CA GLN A 13 31.17 11.59 29.70
C GLN A 13 29.92 11.01 30.37
N GLN A 14 29.58 11.44 31.59
CA GLN A 14 28.38 10.96 32.30
C GLN A 14 27.16 11.90 32.20
N SER A 15 27.25 13.02 31.48
CA SER A 15 26.15 14.00 31.41
C SER A 15 25.35 14.03 30.10
N GLU A 16 25.51 13.05 29.19
CA GLU A 16 24.87 13.10 27.85
C GLU A 16 23.85 11.98 27.58
N SER A 17 23.43 11.24 28.61
CA SER A 17 22.30 10.29 28.54
C SER A 17 21.14 10.67 29.46
N GLU A 18 20.88 11.97 29.64
CA GLU A 18 19.53 12.37 30.05
C GLU A 18 18.57 11.97 28.93
N THR A 19 17.89 10.84 29.11
CA THR A 19 16.69 10.51 28.36
C THR A 19 15.73 11.68 28.52
N MET A 20 15.67 12.54 27.51
CA MET A 20 14.77 13.69 27.47
C MET A 20 13.34 13.15 27.56
N LYS A 21 12.78 13.14 28.77
CA LYS A 21 11.41 12.72 29.05
C LYS A 21 10.49 13.46 28.09
N GLN A 22 9.88 12.72 27.17
CA GLN A 22 9.07 13.30 26.12
C GLN A 22 7.81 13.87 26.77
N ARG A 23 7.57 15.16 26.53
CA ARG A 23 6.33 15.84 26.93
C ARG A 23 5.37 15.86 25.73
N PRO A 24 4.06 15.82 25.98
CA PRO A 24 3.09 15.91 24.90
C PRO A 24 3.27 17.27 24.22
N ILE A 25 3.07 17.34 22.90
CA ILE A 25 3.05 18.61 22.18
C ILE A 25 1.60 19.01 21.92
N PRO A 26 1.05 19.98 22.68
CA PRO A 26 -0.29 20.51 22.47
C PRO A 26 -0.55 20.91 21.02
N ALA A 27 0.38 21.66 20.42
CA ALA A 27 0.26 22.10 19.04
C ALA A 27 0.19 20.95 18.02
N GLY A 28 0.82 19.80 18.29
CA GLY A 28 0.91 18.67 17.36
C GLY A 28 -0.39 17.90 17.24
N TYR A 29 -0.99 17.51 18.37
CA TYR A 29 -2.27 16.81 18.33
C TYR A 29 -3.44 17.75 17.98
N ILE A 30 -3.41 19.02 18.41
CA ILE A 30 -4.45 19.99 18.05
C ILE A 30 -4.44 20.25 16.54
N SER A 31 -3.26 20.47 15.93
CA SER A 31 -3.17 20.66 14.48
C SER A 31 -3.61 19.43 13.70
N THR A 32 -3.24 18.22 14.15
CA THR A 32 -3.68 16.97 13.51
C THR A 32 -5.21 16.80 13.59
N ALA A 33 -5.81 17.08 14.75
CA ALA A 33 -7.26 17.03 14.91
C ALA A 33 -7.98 18.07 14.04
N VAL A 34 -7.48 19.31 14.01
CA VAL A 34 -8.03 20.39 13.17
C VAL A 34 -7.92 20.05 11.69
N LEU A 35 -6.79 19.50 11.24
CA LEU A 35 -6.61 19.07 9.85
C LEU A 35 -7.54 17.92 9.50
N TYR A 36 -7.68 16.92 10.38
CA TYR A 36 -8.55 15.78 10.15
C TYR A 36 -10.03 16.19 10.07
N PHE A 37 -10.55 16.87 11.10
CA PHE A 37 -11.94 17.32 11.10
C PHE A 37 -12.21 18.39 10.04
N GLY A 38 -11.26 19.29 9.81
CA GLY A 38 -11.35 20.29 8.75
C GLY A 38 -11.43 19.67 7.35
N MET A 39 -10.65 18.62 7.09
CA MET A 39 -10.74 17.85 5.84
C MET A 39 -12.10 17.15 5.70
N LEU A 40 -12.63 16.53 6.75
CA LEU A 40 -13.95 15.86 6.69
C LEU A 40 -15.07 16.87 6.42
N ILE A 41 -15.05 18.02 7.09
CA ILE A 41 -16.02 19.10 6.90
C ILE A 41 -15.90 19.67 5.49
N TRP A 42 -14.68 19.85 4.98
CA TRP A 42 -14.45 20.33 3.62
C TRP A 42 -14.96 19.33 2.57
N TRP A 43 -14.71 18.03 2.77
CA TRP A 43 -15.20 16.99 1.86
C TRP A 43 -16.73 16.95 1.82
N GLN A 44 -17.41 17.06 2.97
CA GLN A 44 -18.88 17.07 3.03
C GLN A 44 -19.48 18.48 2.96
N TRP A 45 -18.72 19.50 2.52
CA TRP A 45 -19.15 20.89 2.60
C TRP A 45 -20.45 21.17 1.82
N GLU A 46 -20.60 20.57 0.65
CA GLU A 46 -21.81 20.72 -0.17
C GLU A 46 -23.00 20.01 0.46
N GLU A 47 -22.80 18.79 0.96
CA GLU A 47 -23.85 17.98 1.59
C GLU A 47 -24.32 18.57 2.93
N LEU A 48 -23.41 19.17 3.70
CA LEU A 48 -23.71 19.85 4.96
C LEU A 48 -24.56 21.12 4.76
N ASN A 49 -24.32 21.83 3.66
CA ASN A 49 -25.05 23.04 3.29
C ASN A 49 -26.33 22.74 2.48
N GLY A 50 -26.54 21.47 2.12
CA GLY A 50 -27.76 20.98 1.48
C GLY A 50 -28.92 20.79 2.46
N SER A 51 -29.91 20.00 2.04
CA SER A 51 -31.05 19.61 2.87
C SER A 51 -31.50 18.19 2.55
N GLY A 52 -32.04 17.48 3.54
CA GLY A 52 -32.55 16.12 3.39
C GLY A 52 -31.57 15.02 3.80
N GLN A 53 -31.75 13.81 3.24
CA GLN A 53 -30.95 12.63 3.58
C GLN A 53 -29.41 12.80 3.42
N PRO A 54 -28.89 13.56 2.43
CA PRO A 54 -27.45 13.76 2.31
C PRO A 54 -26.84 14.53 3.48
N GLN A 55 -27.56 15.54 3.99
CA GLN A 55 -27.13 16.33 5.14
C GLN A 55 -27.13 15.49 6.43
N GLU A 56 -28.15 14.65 6.62
CA GLU A 56 -28.22 13.71 7.75
C GLU A 56 -27.06 12.70 7.72
N ALA A 57 -26.70 12.22 6.53
CA ALA A 57 -25.59 11.30 6.34
C ALA A 57 -24.22 11.94 6.62
N ALA A 58 -24.01 13.18 6.17
CA ALA A 58 -22.81 13.95 6.47
C ALA A 58 -22.66 14.20 7.98
N LEU A 59 -23.74 14.62 8.65
CA LEU A 59 -23.76 14.83 10.10
C LEU A 59 -23.52 13.53 10.87
N PHE A 60 -24.14 12.43 10.45
CA PHE A 60 -23.91 11.12 11.05
C PHE A 60 -22.45 10.68 10.90
N GLY A 61 -21.86 10.81 9.71
CA GLY A 61 -20.47 10.44 9.47
C GLY A 61 -19.47 11.29 10.27
N ILE A 62 -19.72 12.59 10.43
CA ILE A 62 -18.89 13.45 11.30
C ILE A 62 -19.08 13.09 12.78
N GLY A 63 -20.31 12.82 13.22
CA GLY A 63 -20.56 12.34 14.58
C GLY A 63 -19.86 11.01 14.86
N LEU A 64 -19.92 10.08 13.90
CA LEU A 64 -19.25 8.79 13.96
C LEU A 64 -17.72 8.96 13.99
N SER A 65 -17.16 9.92 13.26
CA SER A 65 -15.70 10.16 13.27
C SER A 65 -15.19 10.65 14.61
N VAL A 66 -15.95 11.50 15.31
CA VAL A 66 -15.62 11.90 16.70
C VAL A 66 -15.62 10.68 17.61
N VAL A 67 -16.69 9.87 17.57
CA VAL A 67 -16.81 8.67 18.42
C VAL A 67 -15.70 7.65 18.10
N TYR A 68 -15.43 7.43 16.82
CA TYR A 68 -14.42 6.49 16.35
C TYR A 68 -13.01 6.94 16.73
N LEU A 69 -12.68 8.22 16.56
CA LEU A 69 -11.38 8.78 16.95
C LEU A 69 -11.17 8.71 18.47
N LEU A 70 -12.19 9.04 19.28
CA LEU A 70 -12.13 8.90 20.73
C LEU A 70 -11.97 7.43 21.16
N TYR A 71 -12.68 6.51 20.50
CA TYR A 71 -12.56 5.08 20.77
C TYR A 71 -11.16 4.55 20.45
N LEU A 72 -10.59 4.95 19.31
CA LEU A 72 -9.23 4.59 18.94
C LEU A 72 -8.23 5.16 19.94
N LEU A 73 -8.33 6.44 20.30
CA LEU A 73 -7.49 7.06 21.31
C LEU A 73 -7.56 6.32 22.66
N ALA A 74 -8.76 5.93 23.09
CA ALA A 74 -8.93 5.09 24.26
C ALA A 74 -8.26 3.72 24.10
N CYS A 75 -8.33 3.10 22.91
CA CYS A 75 -7.64 1.85 22.63
C CYS A 75 -6.11 1.99 22.70
N PHE A 76 -5.56 3.11 22.23
CA PHE A 76 -4.13 3.42 22.26
C PHE A 76 -3.63 3.75 23.68
N MET A 77 -4.41 4.52 24.47
CA MET A 77 -3.93 5.10 25.73
C MET A 77 -4.36 4.33 26.98
N VAL A 78 -5.51 3.66 26.96
CA VAL A 78 -6.09 3.05 28.18
C VAL A 78 -5.79 1.54 28.20
N GLU A 79 -5.22 1.06 29.30
CA GLU A 79 -5.11 -0.37 29.56
C GLU A 79 -6.47 -0.99 29.91
N MET A 80 -6.74 -2.20 29.43
CA MET A 80 -7.97 -2.89 29.85
C MET A 80 -7.88 -3.22 31.35
N PRO A 81 -8.92 -2.91 32.15
CA PRO A 81 -8.96 -3.24 33.58
C PRO A 81 -8.72 -4.74 33.80
N GLU A 82 -8.01 -5.11 34.88
CA GLU A 82 -7.71 -6.51 35.18
C GLU A 82 -8.95 -7.40 35.30
N SER A 83 -10.10 -6.82 35.69
CA SER A 83 -11.40 -7.48 35.78
C SER A 83 -12.02 -7.87 34.42
N LEU A 84 -11.63 -7.21 33.33
CA LEU A 84 -12.09 -7.54 31.97
C LEU A 84 -11.19 -8.58 31.29
N LYS A 85 -9.92 -8.68 31.70
CA LYS A 85 -8.95 -9.67 31.16
C LYS A 85 -9.29 -11.12 31.51
N THR A 86 -10.11 -11.35 32.53
CA THR A 86 -10.51 -12.69 33.00
C THR A 86 -11.69 -13.29 32.22
N VAL A 87 -12.39 -12.51 31.39
CA VAL A 87 -13.47 -13.01 30.52
C VAL A 87 -12.87 -13.49 29.20
N PRO A 88 -13.03 -14.77 28.82
CA PRO A 88 -12.24 -15.41 27.76
C PRO A 88 -12.41 -14.80 26.35
N VAL A 89 -13.53 -14.11 26.09
CA VAL A 89 -13.81 -13.47 24.79
C VAL A 89 -13.64 -11.95 24.86
N VAL A 90 -14.19 -11.31 25.88
CA VAL A 90 -14.17 -9.84 26.04
C VAL A 90 -12.79 -9.33 26.48
N GLY A 91 -12.03 -10.11 27.25
CA GLY A 91 -10.73 -9.71 27.75
C GLY A 91 -9.60 -9.75 26.74
N ARG A 92 -9.67 -10.64 25.74
CA ARG A 92 -8.66 -10.74 24.67
C ARG A 92 -9.08 -9.98 23.41
N TYR A 93 -10.37 -10.00 23.06
CA TYR A 93 -10.87 -9.42 21.81
C TYR A 93 -11.78 -8.21 22.02
N GLY A 94 -12.04 -7.74 23.24
CA GLY A 94 -13.00 -6.65 23.49
C GLY A 94 -12.72 -5.37 22.72
N LYS A 95 -11.44 -4.94 22.65
CA LYS A 95 -11.03 -3.78 21.84
C LYS A 95 -11.27 -3.99 20.33
N MET A 96 -11.06 -5.22 19.85
CA MET A 96 -11.31 -5.58 18.46
C MET A 96 -12.82 -5.68 18.15
N LEU A 97 -13.61 -6.26 19.06
CA LEU A 97 -15.06 -6.37 18.92
C LEU A 97 -15.75 -5.01 18.97
N GLY A 98 -15.31 -4.10 19.85
CA GLY A 98 -15.81 -2.71 19.86
C GLY A 98 -15.42 -1.94 18.59
N TRP A 99 -14.22 -2.18 18.05
CA TRP A 99 -13.82 -1.62 16.76
C TRP A 99 -14.67 -2.16 15.61
N LEU A 100 -14.91 -3.49 15.57
CA LEU A 100 -15.79 -4.13 14.59
C LEU A 100 -17.24 -3.67 14.72
N ALA A 101 -17.72 -3.42 15.94
CA ALA A 101 -19.06 -2.88 16.17
C ALA A 101 -19.21 -1.46 15.62
N LEU A 102 -18.22 -0.59 15.83
CA LEU A 102 -18.21 0.76 15.25
C LEU A 102 -18.17 0.72 13.72
N ILE A 103 -17.36 -0.18 13.15
CA ILE A 103 -17.36 -0.43 11.70
C ILE A 103 -18.74 -0.88 11.25
N GLY A 104 -19.32 -1.88 11.93
CA GLY A 104 -20.64 -2.42 11.62
C GLY A 104 -21.74 -1.35 11.66
N VAL A 105 -21.69 -0.41 12.59
CA VAL A 105 -22.67 0.69 12.68
C VAL A 105 -22.61 1.61 11.47
N GLY A 106 -21.43 2.08 11.06
CA GLY A 106 -21.34 2.93 9.86
C GLY A 106 -21.54 2.16 8.56
N THR A 107 -21.13 0.89 8.50
CA THR A 107 -21.43 0.00 7.36
C THR A 107 -22.92 -0.26 7.21
N TRP A 108 -23.64 -0.43 8.33
CA TRP A 108 -25.10 -0.59 8.33
C TRP A 108 -25.81 0.68 7.87
N TYR A 109 -25.33 1.86 8.29
CA TYR A 109 -25.88 3.14 7.83
C TYR A 109 -25.65 3.36 6.32
N ALA A 110 -24.46 3.00 5.84
CA ALA A 110 -24.07 3.13 4.43
C ALA A 110 -24.59 1.99 3.53
N ARG A 111 -25.50 1.12 3.99
CA ARG A 111 -26.02 -0.01 3.20
C ARG A 111 -26.65 0.46 1.87
N PRO A 112 -26.72 -0.40 0.83
CA PRO A 112 -27.31 -0.02 -0.46
C PRO A 112 -28.72 0.54 -0.32
N GLU A 113 -29.10 1.48 -1.18
CA GLU A 113 -30.43 2.13 -1.15
C GLU A 113 -31.58 1.12 -1.22
N ALA A 114 -31.39 0.02 -1.96
CA ALA A 114 -32.34 -1.09 -2.04
C ALA A 114 -32.70 -1.70 -0.67
N TRP A 115 -31.84 -1.50 0.34
CA TRP A 115 -32.01 -2.01 1.70
C TRP A 115 -32.30 -0.87 2.70
N GLY A 116 -32.58 0.34 2.20
CA GLY A 116 -32.92 1.52 2.98
C GLY A 116 -31.73 2.18 3.68
N GLY A 117 -30.55 2.18 3.05
CA GLY A 117 -29.40 3.00 3.47
C GLY A 117 -29.03 4.07 2.45
N TYR A 118 -27.91 4.74 2.69
CA TYR A 118 -27.41 5.82 1.84
C TYR A 118 -26.07 5.43 1.22
N ASP A 119 -26.10 4.84 0.02
CA ASP A 119 -24.92 4.38 -0.74
C ASP A 119 -23.87 5.48 -0.97
N PRO A 120 -24.23 6.74 -1.26
CA PRO A 120 -23.22 7.79 -1.48
C PRO A 120 -22.32 8.06 -0.26
N ALA A 121 -22.76 7.71 0.96
CA ALA A 121 -21.93 7.86 2.16
C ALA A 121 -20.88 6.74 2.35
N VAL A 122 -20.90 5.66 1.57
CA VAL A 122 -19.93 4.55 1.69
C VAL A 122 -18.50 5.08 1.58
N GLY A 123 -18.24 5.91 0.57
CA GLY A 123 -16.93 6.52 0.36
C GLY A 123 -16.50 7.36 1.55
N PHE A 124 -17.37 8.25 2.04
CA PHE A 124 -17.06 9.12 3.18
C PHE A 124 -16.83 8.34 4.49
N ILE A 125 -17.66 7.34 4.79
CA ILE A 125 -17.57 6.56 6.03
C ILE A 125 -16.34 5.63 5.99
N PHE A 126 -16.12 4.89 4.90
CA PHE A 126 -15.03 3.93 4.86
C PHE A 126 -13.67 4.63 4.79
N VAL A 127 -13.58 5.68 3.97
CA VAL A 127 -12.31 6.39 3.75
C VAL A 127 -12.11 7.48 4.78
N GLY A 128 -13.05 8.42 4.87
CA GLY A 128 -12.95 9.58 5.76
C GLY A 128 -12.97 9.18 7.23
N VAL A 129 -13.93 8.35 7.62
CA VAL A 129 -14.11 7.99 9.03
C VAL A 129 -13.14 6.88 9.44
N TYR A 130 -13.15 5.72 8.79
CA TYR A 130 -12.38 4.58 9.28
C TYR A 130 -10.89 4.64 8.97
N ILE A 131 -10.52 4.87 7.72
CA ILE A 131 -9.10 4.81 7.29
C ILE A 131 -8.37 6.06 7.76
N LEU A 132 -8.86 7.25 7.37
CA LEU A 132 -8.22 8.52 7.76
C LEU A 132 -8.33 8.76 9.27
N GLY A 133 -9.43 8.33 9.91
CA GLY A 133 -9.56 8.39 11.37
C GLY A 133 -8.57 7.49 12.10
N PHE A 134 -8.25 6.32 11.55
CA PHE A 134 -7.19 5.46 12.09
C PHE A 134 -5.82 6.11 11.97
N GLY A 135 -5.48 6.67 10.80
CA GLY A 135 -4.24 7.42 10.60
C GLY A 135 -4.13 8.63 11.55
N ALA A 136 -5.19 9.43 11.67
CA ALA A 136 -5.24 10.58 12.56
C ALA A 136 -5.09 10.18 14.03
N ALA A 137 -5.76 9.11 14.48
CA ALA A 137 -5.61 8.60 15.84
C ALA A 137 -4.18 8.12 16.11
N ALA A 138 -3.57 7.38 15.17
CA ALA A 138 -2.18 6.95 15.27
C ALA A 138 -1.21 8.15 15.40
N THR A 139 -1.40 9.19 14.57
CA THR A 139 -0.59 10.41 14.64
C THR A 139 -0.81 11.21 15.94
N ILE A 140 -2.05 11.34 16.41
CA ILE A 140 -2.35 11.99 17.68
C ILE A 140 -1.68 11.25 18.84
N THR A 141 -1.67 9.91 18.82
CA THR A 141 -1.05 9.11 19.88
C THR A 141 0.47 9.25 19.89
N CYS A 142 1.13 9.37 18.73
CA CYS A 142 2.54 9.75 18.64
C CYS A 142 2.81 11.09 19.35
N PHE A 143 1.94 12.09 19.14
CA PHE A 143 2.14 13.43 19.70
C PHE A 143 1.76 13.56 21.17
N LEU A 144 0.90 12.67 21.67
CA LEU A 144 0.48 12.61 23.06
C LEU A 144 1.35 11.69 23.92
N TYR A 145 2.31 10.98 23.32
CA TYR A 145 3.20 10.07 24.02
C TYR A 145 4.07 10.77 25.06
N GLU A 146 3.95 10.30 26.30
CA GLU A 146 4.81 10.63 27.42
C GLU A 146 5.65 9.42 27.79
N GLY A 147 6.96 9.52 27.69
CA GLY A 147 7.83 8.39 28.00
C GLY A 147 9.32 8.74 28.04
N ASP A 148 10.09 7.82 28.62
CA ASP A 148 11.55 7.93 28.81
C ASP A 148 12.35 7.36 27.62
N LYS A 149 11.65 6.80 26.62
CA LYS A 149 12.29 6.19 25.44
C LYS A 149 12.68 7.25 24.40
N SER A 150 13.73 6.94 23.63
CA SER A 150 14.38 7.82 22.64
C SER A 150 13.46 8.38 21.55
N SER A 151 12.39 7.66 21.19
CA SER A 151 11.52 7.98 20.06
C SER A 151 10.03 8.01 20.40
N ARG A 152 9.29 8.94 19.78
CA ARG A 152 7.81 9.05 19.89
C ARG A 152 7.07 7.89 19.25
N LEU A 153 7.72 7.16 18.35
CA LEU A 153 7.15 5.99 17.70
C LEU A 153 6.81 4.86 18.69
N TYR A 154 7.41 4.87 19.88
CA TYR A 154 7.06 3.91 20.93
C TYR A 154 5.59 3.98 21.37
N ALA A 155 4.88 5.07 21.07
CA ALA A 155 3.44 5.15 21.26
C ALA A 155 2.67 4.06 20.48
N LEU A 156 3.24 3.59 19.36
CA LEU A 156 2.62 2.59 18.48
C LEU A 156 3.04 1.15 18.79
N HIS A 157 3.90 0.94 19.79
CA HIS A 157 4.36 -0.40 20.21
C HIS A 157 3.19 -1.39 20.35
N ARG A 158 2.06 -0.92 20.88
CA ARG A 158 0.86 -1.73 21.12
C ARG A 158 0.22 -2.31 19.86
N PHE A 159 0.33 -1.63 18.71
CA PHE A 159 -0.14 -2.16 17.42
C PHE A 159 0.93 -2.96 16.70
N VAL A 160 2.20 -2.56 16.87
CA VAL A 160 3.35 -3.29 16.31
C VAL A 160 3.40 -4.73 16.82
N ASP A 161 3.12 -4.98 18.10
CA ASP A 161 3.20 -6.32 18.71
C ASP A 161 2.06 -7.27 18.31
N VAL A 162 0.90 -6.73 17.92
CA VAL A 162 -0.31 -7.52 17.60
C VAL A 162 -0.36 -7.88 16.12
N TYR A 163 0.47 -7.25 15.30
CA TYR A 163 0.42 -7.42 13.85
C TYR A 163 0.90 -8.81 13.42
N PRO A 164 0.18 -9.50 12.51
CA PRO A 164 0.62 -10.79 11.98
C PRO A 164 1.91 -10.60 11.17
N ALA A 165 3.03 -10.97 11.78
CA ALA A 165 4.34 -10.96 11.15
C ALA A 165 4.75 -12.39 10.81
N ILE A 166 5.39 -12.58 9.65
CA ILE A 166 5.97 -13.89 9.31
C ILE A 166 7.09 -14.19 10.30
N GLU A 167 7.07 -15.33 10.97
CA GLU A 167 8.11 -15.69 11.91
C GLU A 167 9.44 -15.92 11.18
N LYS A 168 10.55 -15.47 11.80
CA LYS A 168 11.87 -15.74 11.24
C LYS A 168 12.20 -17.21 11.50
N PRO A 169 12.89 -17.89 10.57
CA PRO A 169 13.27 -19.28 10.78
C PRO A 169 14.21 -19.42 11.99
N ASP A 170 13.90 -20.33 12.91
CA ASP A 170 14.71 -20.63 14.10
C ASP A 170 16.07 -21.26 13.77
N HIS A 171 16.16 -21.86 12.60
CA HIS A 171 17.35 -22.55 12.11
C HIS A 171 17.83 -21.93 10.79
N HIS A 172 19.09 -22.19 10.44
CA HIS A 172 19.60 -21.76 9.15
C HIS A 172 18.90 -22.52 8.01
N VAL A 173 18.12 -21.80 7.20
CA VAL A 173 17.39 -22.36 6.06
C VAL A 173 18.37 -22.83 5.00
N ARG A 174 18.20 -24.07 4.51
CA ARG A 174 19.06 -24.65 3.47
C ARG A 174 18.86 -23.91 2.15
N PHE A 175 19.91 -23.84 1.33
CA PHE A 175 19.87 -23.11 0.05
C PHE A 175 18.76 -23.58 -0.90
N ARG A 176 18.49 -24.90 -0.95
CA ARG A 176 17.40 -25.48 -1.76
C ARG A 176 16.03 -24.99 -1.34
N ASP A 177 15.80 -24.86 -0.02
CA ASP A 177 14.53 -24.39 0.52
C ASP A 177 14.33 -22.90 0.23
N LYS A 178 15.42 -22.11 0.28
CA LYS A 178 15.40 -20.70 -0.13
C LYS A 178 15.04 -20.54 -1.60
N ILE A 179 15.66 -21.32 -2.49
CA ILE A 179 15.32 -21.31 -3.93
C ILE A 179 13.87 -21.70 -4.14
N THR A 180 13.41 -22.78 -3.50
CA THR A 180 12.03 -23.28 -3.67
C THR A 180 11.01 -22.24 -3.20
N THR A 181 11.28 -21.58 -2.07
CA THR A 181 10.42 -20.51 -1.56
C THR A 181 10.39 -19.30 -2.49
N THR A 182 11.55 -18.85 -2.96
CA THR A 182 11.65 -17.74 -3.92
C THR A 182 10.94 -18.08 -5.24
N PHE A 183 11.08 -19.30 -5.74
CA PHE A 183 10.39 -19.76 -6.94
C PHE A 183 8.86 -19.83 -6.75
N LEU A 184 8.39 -20.37 -5.63
CA LEU A 184 6.96 -20.41 -5.29
C LEU A 184 6.36 -19.00 -5.24
N VAL A 185 7.04 -18.06 -4.57
CA VAL A 185 6.58 -16.67 -4.49
C VAL A 185 6.52 -16.03 -5.88
N LEU A 186 7.50 -16.30 -6.74
CA LEU A 186 7.50 -15.81 -8.11
C LEU A 186 6.32 -16.36 -8.94
N CYS A 187 5.98 -17.65 -8.77
CA CYS A 187 4.80 -18.24 -9.40
C CYS A 187 3.50 -17.57 -8.94
N ILE A 188 3.36 -17.30 -7.63
CA ILE A 188 2.19 -16.60 -7.09
C ILE A 188 2.11 -15.18 -7.64
N TYR A 189 3.24 -14.45 -7.66
CA TYR A 189 3.33 -13.11 -8.24
C TYR A 189 2.81 -13.09 -9.69
N PHE A 190 3.29 -13.98 -10.56
CA PHE A 190 2.82 -14.05 -11.94
C PHE A 190 1.37 -14.52 -12.07
N ALA A 191 0.88 -15.38 -11.18
CA ALA A 191 -0.53 -15.73 -11.16
C ALA A 191 -1.39 -14.50 -10.85
N MET A 192 -1.01 -13.71 -9.84
CA MET A 192 -1.76 -12.51 -9.42
C MET A 192 -1.80 -11.42 -10.50
N THR A 193 -0.73 -11.23 -11.28
CA THR A 193 -0.73 -10.25 -12.38
C THR A 193 -1.73 -10.59 -13.49
N ASN A 194 -2.17 -11.85 -13.58
CA ASN A 194 -3.15 -12.32 -14.56
C ASN A 194 -4.59 -12.37 -14.02
N VAL A 195 -4.81 -12.18 -12.70
CA VAL A 195 -6.15 -12.16 -12.13
C VAL A 195 -6.71 -10.74 -12.20
N LEU A 196 -7.65 -10.52 -13.10
CA LEU A 196 -8.35 -9.25 -13.25
C LEU A 196 -9.29 -8.99 -12.08
N LEU A 197 -9.44 -7.72 -11.71
CA LEU A 197 -10.34 -7.28 -10.65
C LEU A 197 -11.79 -7.49 -11.08
N PHE A 198 -12.58 -8.04 -10.17
CA PHE A 198 -14.01 -8.17 -10.38
C PHE A 198 -14.68 -6.80 -10.36
N GLY A 199 -15.54 -6.54 -11.36
CA GLY A 199 -16.36 -5.33 -11.40
C GLY A 199 -15.70 -4.11 -12.02
N LEU A 200 -14.57 -4.25 -12.72
CA LEU A 200 -14.04 -3.16 -13.55
C LEU A 200 -14.74 -3.08 -14.91
N SER A 201 -15.07 -1.87 -15.34
CA SER A 201 -15.35 -1.62 -16.74
C SER A 201 -14.04 -1.79 -17.52
N GLY A 202 -14.05 -2.55 -18.62
CA GLY A 202 -12.83 -2.88 -19.39
C GLY A 202 -12.13 -1.68 -20.06
N GLN A 203 -12.42 -0.46 -19.64
CA GLN A 203 -11.90 0.82 -20.14
C GLN A 203 -10.95 1.51 -19.13
N ALA A 204 -10.38 0.77 -18.17
CA ALA A 204 -9.44 1.33 -17.22
C ALA A 204 -8.27 2.04 -17.93
N LEU A 205 -8.15 3.36 -17.71
CA LEU A 205 -7.08 4.17 -18.29
C LEU A 205 -5.77 3.85 -17.57
N ASP A 206 -4.83 3.28 -18.33
CA ASP A 206 -3.51 2.95 -17.82
C ASP A 206 -2.52 4.12 -17.93
N LEU A 207 -2.64 5.07 -17.00
CA LEU A 207 -1.75 6.23 -16.93
C LEU A 207 -0.29 5.88 -16.63
N PHE A 208 -0.03 4.71 -16.03
CA PHE A 208 1.29 4.30 -15.55
C PHE A 208 1.90 3.16 -16.38
N SER A 209 1.43 2.95 -17.60
CA SER A 209 1.89 1.86 -18.48
C SER A 209 3.42 1.75 -18.58
N GLY A 210 4.12 2.88 -18.71
CA GLY A 210 5.58 2.94 -18.77
C GLY A 210 6.31 2.67 -17.44
N PHE A 211 5.62 2.78 -16.31
CA PHE A 211 6.19 2.55 -14.97
C PHE A 211 5.83 1.18 -14.38
N ARG A 212 4.96 0.42 -15.04
CA ARG A 212 4.47 -0.90 -14.60
C ARG A 212 5.56 -1.91 -14.29
N SER A 213 6.59 -1.96 -15.13
CA SER A 213 7.72 -2.89 -14.96
C SER A 213 8.53 -2.58 -13.70
N ILE A 214 8.68 -1.29 -13.36
CA ILE A 214 9.39 -0.83 -12.17
C ILE A 214 8.51 -0.93 -10.92
N MET A 215 7.22 -0.63 -11.03
CA MET A 215 6.27 -0.78 -9.92
C MET A 215 5.82 -2.24 -9.70
N ALA A 216 6.32 -3.18 -10.51
CA ALA A 216 5.95 -4.60 -10.48
C ALA A 216 4.43 -4.82 -10.35
N GLY A 217 3.66 -4.05 -11.13
CA GLY A 217 2.21 -4.04 -11.12
C GLY A 217 1.60 -4.33 -12.49
N ALA A 218 0.30 -4.63 -12.52
CA ALA A 218 -0.45 -4.91 -13.75
C ALA A 218 -1.85 -4.25 -13.75
N SER A 219 -2.22 -3.56 -14.85
CA SER A 219 -3.48 -2.79 -14.91
C SER A 219 -4.67 -3.68 -14.68
N GLY A 220 -5.68 -3.15 -13.99
CA GLY A 220 -6.93 -3.87 -13.78
C GLY A 220 -6.81 -5.24 -13.13
N SER A 221 -5.66 -5.58 -12.53
CA SER A 221 -5.43 -6.85 -11.84
C SER A 221 -5.33 -6.65 -10.33
N ILE A 222 -5.31 -7.74 -9.57
CA ILE A 222 -5.03 -7.73 -8.14
C ILE A 222 -3.67 -7.05 -7.83
N MET A 223 -2.74 -7.05 -8.80
CA MET A 223 -1.43 -6.39 -8.73
C MET A 223 -1.45 -4.94 -9.21
N HIS A 224 -2.60 -4.25 -9.27
CA HIS A 224 -2.69 -2.90 -9.82
C HIS A 224 -1.72 -1.90 -9.16
N LEU A 225 -1.70 -1.87 -7.82
CA LEU A 225 -0.79 -1.03 -7.04
C LEU A 225 0.66 -1.57 -7.04
N GLY A 226 0.85 -2.85 -7.34
CA GLY A 226 2.15 -3.52 -7.31
C GLY A 226 2.86 -3.37 -5.96
N ILE A 227 4.14 -3.00 -6.00
CA ILE A 227 4.97 -2.74 -4.81
C ILE A 227 4.88 -1.29 -4.30
N GLY A 228 4.08 -0.43 -4.94
CA GLY A 228 3.98 1.01 -4.66
C GLY A 228 3.88 1.34 -3.17
N PRO A 229 2.83 0.86 -2.47
CA PRO A 229 2.64 1.16 -1.04
C PRO A 229 3.80 0.70 -0.14
N ILE A 230 4.44 -0.41 -0.51
CA ILE A 230 5.56 -1.00 0.24
C ILE A 230 6.79 -0.11 0.12
N VAL A 231 7.13 0.29 -1.11
CA VAL A 231 8.27 1.15 -1.38
C VAL A 231 8.04 2.54 -0.82
N THR A 232 6.85 3.13 -1.03
CA THR A 232 6.53 4.46 -0.52
C THR A 232 6.64 4.53 1.00
N GLY A 233 6.02 3.57 1.72
CA GLY A 233 6.13 3.51 3.18
C GLY A 233 7.57 3.32 3.67
N SER A 234 8.35 2.49 2.96
CA SER A 234 9.77 2.25 3.28
C SER A 234 10.64 3.49 3.07
N ILE A 235 10.44 4.23 1.97
CA ILE A 235 11.16 5.47 1.68
C ILE A 235 10.80 6.55 2.71
N ILE A 236 9.53 6.71 3.07
CA ILE A 236 9.11 7.67 4.10
C ILE A 236 9.84 7.39 5.43
N MET A 237 9.85 6.13 5.85
CA MET A 237 10.51 5.74 7.10
C MET A 237 12.03 5.95 7.03
N GLN A 238 12.66 5.62 5.90
CA GLN A 238 14.08 5.87 5.64
C GLN A 238 14.42 7.37 5.67
N LEU A 239 13.57 8.22 5.08
CA LEU A 239 13.74 9.67 5.10
C LEU A 239 13.64 10.23 6.53
N PHE A 240 12.68 9.75 7.33
CA PHE A 240 12.55 10.20 8.72
C PHE A 240 13.71 9.76 9.63
N ALA A 241 14.23 8.55 9.45
CA ALA A 241 15.42 8.10 10.15
C ALA A 241 16.67 8.83 9.66
N GLY A 242 16.83 9.01 8.35
CA GLY A 242 17.96 9.71 7.73
C GLY A 242 18.03 11.19 8.11
N ALA A 243 16.89 11.88 8.16
CA ALA A 243 16.78 13.27 8.61
C ALA A 243 16.89 13.43 10.14
N LYS A 244 17.07 12.34 10.89
CA LYS A 244 17.10 12.31 12.36
C LYS A 244 15.87 12.95 13.04
N ILE A 245 14.74 13.00 12.31
CA ILE A 245 13.45 13.44 12.86
C ILE A 245 12.97 12.41 13.90
N ILE A 246 13.20 11.13 13.60
CA ILE A 246 12.96 10.01 14.50
C ILE A 246 14.32 9.51 15.01
N ARG A 247 14.57 9.69 16.32
CA ARG A 247 15.81 9.24 16.98
C ARG A 247 15.69 7.77 17.39
N LEU A 248 15.84 6.86 16.43
CA LEU A 248 15.95 5.42 16.68
C LEU A 248 17.40 4.98 16.45
N ASP A 249 17.96 4.25 17.41
CA ASP A 249 19.27 3.63 17.26
C ASP A 249 19.11 2.25 16.61
N LEU A 250 19.37 2.17 15.31
CA LEU A 250 19.25 0.92 14.54
C LEU A 250 20.28 -0.15 14.92
N THR A 251 21.24 0.17 15.80
CA THR A 251 22.15 -0.81 16.39
C THR A 251 21.51 -1.57 17.55
N ASN A 252 20.52 -0.98 18.21
CA ASN A 252 19.74 -1.61 19.28
C ASN A 252 18.64 -2.51 18.67
N SER A 253 18.50 -3.73 19.20
CA SER A 253 17.51 -4.71 18.74
C SER A 253 16.07 -4.24 18.94
N GLU A 254 15.79 -3.50 20.01
CA GLU A 254 14.44 -3.01 20.34
C GLU A 254 14.02 -1.87 19.39
N ASP A 255 14.88 -0.88 19.19
CA ASP A 255 14.66 0.23 18.25
C ASP A 255 14.54 -0.27 16.80
N LYS A 256 15.30 -1.32 16.43
CA LYS A 256 15.17 -1.97 15.13
C LYS A 256 13.83 -2.68 14.96
N ALA A 257 13.33 -3.36 15.99
CA ALA A 257 12.02 -3.99 15.97
C ALA A 257 10.91 -2.93 15.85
N MET A 258 11.03 -1.82 16.58
CA MET A 258 10.12 -0.67 16.46
C MET A 258 10.13 -0.06 15.06
N TYR A 259 11.31 0.19 14.50
CA TYR A 259 11.47 0.69 13.13
C TYR A 259 10.76 -0.20 12.12
N GLN A 260 10.99 -1.52 12.20
CA GLN A 260 10.34 -2.49 11.32
C GLN A 260 8.84 -2.53 11.53
N GLY A 261 8.37 -2.51 12.77
CA GLY A 261 6.95 -2.48 13.10
C GLY A 261 6.22 -1.28 12.50
N VAL A 262 6.78 -0.09 12.70
CA VAL A 262 6.17 1.15 12.20
C VAL A 262 6.24 1.24 10.69
N GLN A 263 7.33 0.79 10.06
CA GLN A 263 7.41 0.70 8.60
C GLN A 263 6.25 -0.14 8.04
N LYS A 264 5.95 -1.30 8.64
CA LYS A 264 4.83 -2.15 8.19
C LYS A 264 3.47 -1.47 8.36
N LEU A 265 3.29 -0.77 9.48
CA LEU A 265 2.05 -0.02 9.70
C LEU A 265 1.90 1.11 8.67
N LEU A 266 3.00 1.81 8.34
CA LEU A 266 3.00 2.82 7.29
C LEU A 266 2.63 2.21 5.94
N VAL A 267 3.17 1.04 5.58
CA VAL A 267 2.76 0.34 4.36
C VAL A 267 1.26 0.05 4.35
N LEU A 268 0.71 -0.45 5.46
CA LEU A 268 -0.73 -0.73 5.58
C LEU A 268 -1.59 0.52 5.39
N ILE A 269 -1.13 1.68 5.88
CA ILE A 269 -1.80 2.97 5.71
C ILE A 269 -1.64 3.49 4.28
N MET A 270 -0.49 3.23 3.63
CA MET A 270 -0.25 3.65 2.24
C MET A 270 -1.12 2.90 1.23
N ILE A 271 -1.48 1.64 1.49
CA ILE A 271 -2.36 0.86 0.58
C ILE A 271 -3.67 1.60 0.28
N PRO A 272 -4.50 1.97 1.26
CA PRO A 272 -5.73 2.71 0.98
C PRO A 272 -5.46 4.12 0.47
N ILE A 273 -4.41 4.81 0.95
CA ILE A 273 -4.03 6.14 0.44
C ILE A 273 -3.76 6.12 -1.07
N GLU A 274 -3.18 5.04 -1.59
CA GLU A 274 -2.93 4.88 -3.03
C GLU A 274 -4.13 4.28 -3.77
N SER A 275 -4.84 3.30 -3.20
CA SER A 275 -5.92 2.58 -3.89
C SER A 275 -7.18 3.41 -4.08
N ILE A 276 -7.48 4.30 -3.13
CA ILE A 276 -8.71 5.09 -3.14
C ILE A 276 -8.70 6.11 -4.28
N PRO A 277 -7.72 7.01 -4.42
CA PRO A 277 -7.69 7.96 -5.54
C PRO A 277 -7.70 7.28 -6.91
N GLN A 278 -7.07 6.09 -7.02
CA GLN A 278 -7.07 5.32 -8.26
C GLN A 278 -8.46 4.75 -8.57
N THR A 279 -9.21 4.30 -7.56
CA THR A 279 -10.58 3.80 -7.72
C THR A 279 -11.55 4.91 -8.14
N TYR A 280 -11.47 6.08 -7.48
CA TYR A 280 -12.35 7.22 -7.80
C TYR A 280 -11.89 8.04 -9.01
N GLY A 281 -10.68 7.79 -9.53
CA GLY A 281 -10.08 8.57 -10.61
C GLY A 281 -10.11 7.87 -11.97
N PHE A 282 -9.70 6.60 -12.05
CA PHE A 282 -9.42 5.94 -13.35
C PHE A 282 -9.87 4.47 -13.45
N LEU A 283 -10.32 3.87 -12.34
CA LEU A 283 -10.81 2.49 -12.28
C LEU A 283 -12.33 2.50 -12.15
N ASP A 284 -13.02 2.78 -13.26
CA ASP A 284 -14.47 2.90 -13.24
C ASP A 284 -15.14 1.53 -13.04
N PRO A 285 -16.08 1.41 -12.09
CA PRO A 285 -16.83 0.19 -11.89
C PRO A 285 -17.73 -0.13 -13.10
N ALA A 286 -18.00 -1.42 -13.32
CA ALA A 286 -18.87 -1.88 -14.37
C ALA A 286 -20.35 -1.55 -14.07
N GLU A 287 -21.11 -1.21 -15.11
CA GLU A 287 -22.53 -0.81 -15.01
C GLU A 287 -23.38 -1.81 -14.23
N PHE A 288 -23.20 -3.12 -14.46
CA PHE A 288 -23.97 -4.15 -13.74
C PHE A 288 -23.77 -4.11 -12.21
N LEU A 289 -22.60 -3.67 -11.73
CA LEU A 289 -22.29 -3.61 -10.31
C LEU A 289 -22.87 -2.34 -9.68
N ILE A 290 -22.84 -1.23 -10.44
CA ILE A 290 -23.46 0.03 -10.07
C ILE A 290 -24.99 -0.14 -9.96
N ASP A 291 -25.61 -0.78 -10.94
CA ASP A 291 -27.07 -0.98 -10.97
C ASP A 291 -27.57 -1.86 -9.81
N ALA A 292 -26.75 -2.82 -9.37
CA ALA A 292 -27.12 -3.77 -8.32
C ALA A 292 -26.87 -3.26 -6.89
N TYR A 293 -25.80 -2.50 -6.68
CA TYR A 293 -25.33 -2.15 -5.33
C TYR A 293 -25.12 -0.64 -5.09
N GLY A 294 -25.18 0.18 -6.13
CA GLY A 294 -24.82 1.59 -6.07
C GLY A 294 -23.33 1.85 -6.35
N LEU A 295 -23.00 3.10 -6.66
CA LEU A 295 -21.66 3.51 -7.02
C LEU A 295 -20.69 3.40 -5.82
N GLY A 296 -21.17 3.71 -4.61
CA GLY A 296 -20.39 3.66 -3.38
C GLY A 296 -19.90 2.25 -3.08
N TRP A 297 -20.81 1.27 -3.09
CA TRP A 297 -20.47 -0.14 -2.87
C TRP A 297 -19.67 -0.76 -4.02
N ALA A 298 -19.94 -0.39 -5.27
CA ALA A 298 -19.14 -0.86 -6.40
C ALA A 298 -17.67 -0.45 -6.25
N ASN A 299 -17.42 0.80 -5.87
CA ASN A 299 -16.06 1.30 -5.58
C ASN A 299 -15.46 0.62 -4.35
N ALA A 300 -16.24 0.39 -3.29
CA ALA A 300 -15.75 -0.28 -2.08
C ALA A 300 -15.27 -1.72 -2.37
N VAL A 301 -15.97 -2.46 -3.25
CA VAL A 301 -15.56 -3.80 -3.68
C VAL A 301 -14.24 -3.78 -4.44
N ILE A 302 -14.02 -2.80 -5.32
CA ILE A 302 -12.75 -2.64 -6.04
C ILE A 302 -11.63 -2.29 -5.05
N VAL A 303 -11.84 -1.30 -4.16
CA VAL A 303 -10.86 -0.92 -3.12
C VAL A 303 -10.51 -2.10 -2.22
N ALA A 304 -11.49 -2.92 -1.82
CA ALA A 304 -11.24 -4.09 -0.99
C ALA A 304 -10.37 -5.14 -1.70
N GLN A 305 -10.58 -5.36 -2.99
CA GLN A 305 -9.75 -6.25 -3.80
C GLN A 305 -8.33 -5.72 -3.97
N LEU A 306 -8.17 -4.41 -4.22
CA LEU A 306 -6.86 -3.75 -4.29
C LEU A 306 -6.12 -3.86 -2.94
N PHE A 307 -6.83 -3.65 -1.83
CA PHE A 307 -6.27 -3.78 -0.50
C PHE A 307 -5.80 -5.21 -0.23
N ALA A 308 -6.64 -6.21 -0.54
CA ALA A 308 -6.28 -7.62 -0.38
C ALA A 308 -5.07 -8.00 -1.25
N GLY A 309 -5.01 -7.50 -2.48
CA GLY A 309 -3.89 -7.69 -3.40
C GLY A 309 -2.59 -7.13 -2.85
N SER A 310 -2.55 -5.83 -2.53
CA SER A 310 -1.36 -5.19 -1.97
C SER A 310 -0.93 -5.77 -0.62
N TYR A 311 -1.89 -6.15 0.23
CA TYR A 311 -1.59 -6.83 1.48
C TYR A 311 -0.92 -8.19 1.24
N LEU A 312 -1.39 -8.96 0.25
CA LEU A 312 -0.78 -10.23 -0.11
C LEU A 312 0.64 -10.04 -0.68
N VAL A 313 0.87 -9.04 -1.54
CA VAL A 313 2.23 -8.69 -2.02
C VAL A 313 3.16 -8.35 -0.87
N PHE A 314 2.68 -7.59 0.11
CA PHE A 314 3.43 -7.25 1.31
C PHE A 314 3.80 -8.51 2.13
N LEU A 315 2.88 -9.46 2.28
CA LEU A 315 3.19 -10.75 2.93
C LEU A 315 4.20 -11.57 2.13
N LEU A 316 4.10 -11.60 0.80
CA LEU A 316 5.06 -12.28 -0.06
C LEU A 316 6.46 -11.64 0.03
N ASP A 317 6.54 -10.32 0.13
CA ASP A 317 7.82 -9.63 0.36
C ASP A 317 8.44 -10.00 1.70
N GLU A 318 7.65 -10.04 2.77
CA GLU A 318 8.12 -10.52 4.07
C GLU A 318 8.58 -11.98 4.03
N LEU A 319 7.88 -12.83 3.28
CA LEU A 319 8.20 -14.24 3.14
C LEU A 319 9.56 -14.41 2.46
N VAL A 320 9.78 -13.73 1.32
CA VAL A 320 11.06 -13.80 0.59
C VAL A 320 12.18 -13.20 1.43
N SER A 321 11.94 -12.07 2.09
CA SER A 321 12.97 -11.38 2.89
C SER A 321 13.44 -12.20 4.10
N LYS A 322 12.63 -13.16 4.59
CA LYS A 322 12.98 -14.03 5.74
C LYS A 322 13.41 -15.44 5.33
N TRP A 323 12.72 -16.04 4.36
CA TRP A 323 12.87 -17.44 3.96
C TRP A 323 13.50 -17.63 2.58
N GLY A 324 13.48 -16.61 1.74
CA GLY A 324 13.97 -16.65 0.36
C GLY A 324 15.40 -16.12 0.19
N ILE A 325 15.72 -15.81 -1.06
CA ILE A 325 16.97 -15.16 -1.48
C ILE A 325 16.69 -13.70 -1.81
N GLY A 326 17.38 -12.78 -1.13
CA GLY A 326 17.25 -11.34 -1.38
C GLY A 326 16.03 -10.71 -0.71
N SER A 327 15.52 -9.62 -1.30
CA SER A 327 14.30 -8.93 -0.89
C SER A 327 13.20 -9.16 -1.93
N GLY A 328 11.96 -9.33 -1.49
CA GLY A 328 10.81 -9.53 -2.39
C GLY A 328 10.61 -8.35 -3.34
N ILE A 329 10.77 -7.10 -2.86
CA ILE A 329 10.75 -5.89 -3.70
C ILE A 329 11.70 -6.04 -4.90
N SER A 330 12.97 -6.36 -4.66
CA SER A 330 13.96 -6.53 -5.74
C SER A 330 13.63 -7.67 -6.68
N LEU A 331 13.07 -8.77 -6.15
CA LEU A 331 12.67 -9.93 -6.93
C LEU A 331 11.51 -9.59 -7.88
N PHE A 332 10.49 -8.87 -7.39
CA PHE A 332 9.32 -8.50 -8.19
C PHE A 332 9.67 -7.49 -9.28
N ILE A 333 10.53 -6.51 -8.99
CA ILE A 333 11.05 -5.58 -10.01
C ILE A 333 11.82 -6.34 -11.08
N ALA A 334 12.77 -7.20 -10.68
CA ALA A 334 13.56 -7.98 -11.62
C ALA A 334 12.67 -8.90 -12.49
N ALA A 335 11.66 -9.52 -11.88
CA ALA A 335 10.68 -10.34 -12.60
C ALA A 335 9.85 -9.54 -13.60
N GLY A 336 9.33 -8.37 -13.20
CA GLY A 336 8.55 -7.48 -14.06
C GLY A 336 9.35 -6.93 -15.23
N VAL A 337 10.59 -6.49 -14.99
CA VAL A 337 11.52 -6.05 -16.04
C VAL A 337 11.88 -7.22 -16.97
N ALA A 338 12.26 -8.38 -16.43
CA ALA A 338 12.59 -9.55 -17.24
C ALA A 338 11.40 -10.02 -18.10
N GLN A 339 10.18 -10.01 -17.56
CA GLN A 339 8.96 -10.31 -18.31
C GLN A 339 8.74 -9.29 -19.43
N SER A 340 8.81 -7.99 -19.13
CA SER A 340 8.61 -6.94 -20.13
C SER A 340 9.63 -7.03 -21.26
N THR A 341 10.91 -7.29 -20.94
CA THR A 341 11.97 -7.48 -21.93
C THR A 341 11.75 -8.75 -22.74
N PHE A 342 11.41 -9.87 -22.10
CA PHE A 342 11.19 -11.14 -22.79
C PHE A 342 9.98 -11.06 -23.75
N VAL A 343 8.84 -10.56 -23.26
CA VAL A 343 7.61 -10.40 -24.07
C VAL A 343 7.81 -9.36 -25.16
N GLY A 344 8.41 -8.21 -24.84
CA GLY A 344 8.70 -7.16 -25.82
C GLY A 344 9.68 -7.61 -26.92
N SER A 345 10.58 -8.55 -26.63
CA SER A 345 11.57 -9.02 -27.61
C SER A 345 11.08 -10.21 -28.44
N LEU A 346 10.36 -11.16 -27.82
CA LEU A 346 10.10 -12.50 -28.38
C LEU A 346 8.60 -12.81 -28.61
N SER A 347 7.68 -11.88 -28.37
CA SER A 347 6.25 -12.12 -28.59
C SER A 347 5.90 -12.30 -30.07
N TRP A 348 5.30 -13.44 -30.41
CA TRP A 348 4.78 -13.74 -31.75
C TRP A 348 3.33 -13.27 -31.96
N LEU A 349 2.69 -12.72 -30.92
CA LEU A 349 1.30 -12.27 -30.98
C LEU A 349 1.18 -11.03 -31.88
N PRO A 350 0.08 -10.86 -32.63
CA PRO A 350 -0.14 -9.64 -33.40
C PRO A 350 -0.30 -8.43 -32.46
N THR A 351 0.15 -7.26 -32.92
CA THR A 351 0.03 -5.99 -32.17
C THR A 351 -1.41 -5.67 -31.79
N THR A 352 -2.37 -5.97 -32.68
CA THR A 352 -3.81 -5.90 -32.45
C THR A 352 -4.41 -7.30 -32.49
N THR A 353 -5.02 -7.72 -31.39
CA THR A 353 -5.73 -8.99 -31.28
C THR A 353 -6.96 -9.00 -32.20
N GLY A 354 -7.15 -10.11 -32.94
CA GLY A 354 -8.31 -10.29 -33.83
C GLY A 354 -8.14 -9.75 -35.26
N VAL A 355 -7.03 -9.08 -35.56
CA VAL A 355 -6.66 -8.66 -36.93
C VAL A 355 -5.60 -9.63 -37.48
N PRO A 356 -5.69 -10.10 -38.74
CA PRO A 356 -4.65 -10.93 -39.35
C PRO A 356 -3.29 -10.23 -39.35
N TYR A 357 -2.21 -11.01 -39.45
CA TYR A 357 -0.88 -10.46 -39.65
C TYR A 357 -0.82 -9.67 -40.96
N SER A 358 -0.32 -8.45 -40.88
CA SER A 358 -0.11 -7.55 -42.02
C SER A 358 0.99 -6.55 -41.68
N MET A 359 1.40 -5.74 -42.66
CA MET A 359 2.39 -4.66 -42.44
C MET A 359 1.90 -3.60 -41.44
N GLN A 360 0.58 -3.45 -41.29
CA GLN A 360 -0.06 -2.57 -40.31
C GLN A 360 -0.32 -3.27 -38.97
N ASN A 361 -0.19 -4.60 -38.93
CA ASN A 361 -0.35 -5.41 -37.73
C ASN A 361 0.72 -6.52 -37.66
N PRO A 362 2.02 -6.16 -37.58
CA PRO A 362 3.07 -7.16 -37.43
C PRO A 362 3.02 -7.79 -36.03
N PRO A 363 3.76 -8.89 -35.82
CA PRO A 363 4.01 -9.42 -34.48
C PRO A 363 4.50 -8.32 -33.53
N ALA A 364 4.03 -8.32 -32.29
CA ALA A 364 4.32 -7.30 -31.29
C ALA A 364 5.75 -7.38 -30.73
N GLY A 365 6.39 -8.55 -30.81
CA GLY A 365 7.77 -8.73 -30.37
C GLY A 365 8.77 -8.17 -31.37
N THR A 366 9.81 -7.51 -30.89
CA THR A 366 10.85 -6.89 -31.73
C THR A 366 11.48 -7.87 -32.73
N LEU A 367 11.94 -9.05 -32.29
CA LEU A 367 12.60 -10.01 -33.17
C LEU A 367 11.61 -10.67 -34.17
N PRO A 368 10.44 -11.16 -33.73
CA PRO A 368 9.37 -11.60 -34.63
C PRO A 368 8.93 -10.56 -35.66
N MET A 369 8.79 -9.29 -35.25
CA MET A 369 8.43 -8.18 -36.13
C MET A 369 9.47 -8.01 -37.23
N ILE A 370 10.74 -7.89 -36.86
CA ILE A 370 11.85 -7.74 -37.80
C ILE A 370 11.87 -8.91 -38.80
N PHE A 371 11.75 -10.14 -38.30
CA PHE A 371 11.76 -11.34 -39.14
C PHE A 371 10.56 -11.39 -40.10
N TYR A 372 9.35 -11.08 -39.61
CA TYR A 372 8.13 -11.06 -40.41
C TYR A 372 8.18 -9.97 -41.49
N MET A 373 8.56 -8.75 -41.10
CA MET A 373 8.68 -7.61 -41.99
C MET A 373 9.72 -7.88 -43.09
N PHE A 374 10.92 -8.39 -42.77
CA PHE A 374 11.92 -8.72 -43.79
C PHE A 374 11.52 -9.87 -44.72
N ARG A 375 10.63 -10.76 -44.26
CA ARG A 375 10.18 -11.91 -45.06
C ARG A 375 9.00 -11.59 -45.97
N GLU A 376 8.03 -10.80 -45.51
CA GLU A 376 6.78 -10.57 -46.23
C GLU A 376 6.70 -9.20 -46.92
N ALA A 377 7.51 -8.22 -46.51
CA ALA A 377 7.52 -6.91 -47.15
C ALA A 377 8.34 -6.89 -48.44
N THR A 378 7.85 -6.15 -49.44
CA THR A 378 8.67 -5.75 -50.59
C THR A 378 9.55 -4.54 -50.25
N ASN A 379 10.72 -4.42 -50.91
CA ASN A 379 11.64 -3.28 -50.76
C ASN A 379 10.96 -1.93 -50.98
N GLN A 380 9.95 -1.88 -51.85
CA GLN A 380 9.20 -0.66 -52.14
C GLN A 380 8.30 -0.26 -50.96
N GLN A 381 7.62 -1.23 -50.32
CA GLN A 381 6.77 -1.00 -49.15
C GLN A 381 7.58 -0.61 -47.90
N MET A 382 8.79 -1.15 -47.74
CA MET A 382 9.68 -0.78 -46.63
C MET A 382 10.12 0.69 -46.66
N VAL A 383 10.32 1.25 -47.86
CA VAL A 383 10.78 2.63 -48.06
C VAL A 383 9.62 3.62 -48.21
N SER A 384 8.52 3.24 -48.87
CA SER A 384 7.41 4.16 -49.17
C SER A 384 6.28 4.16 -48.14
N THR A 385 6.15 3.09 -47.35
CA THR A 385 5.06 2.90 -46.36
C THR A 385 5.62 2.82 -44.94
N ASN A 386 6.69 3.57 -44.65
CA ASN A 386 7.28 3.71 -43.32
C ASN A 386 7.61 2.38 -42.61
N GLY A 387 7.98 1.34 -43.35
CA GLY A 387 8.32 0.03 -42.78
C GLY A 387 9.56 0.08 -41.87
N PHE A 388 10.58 0.87 -42.25
CA PHE A 388 11.74 1.13 -41.38
C PHE A 388 11.41 1.96 -40.15
N GLU A 389 10.49 2.93 -40.26
CA GLU A 389 9.99 3.68 -39.11
C GLU A 389 9.17 2.78 -38.18
N THR A 390 8.41 1.83 -38.72
CA THR A 390 7.65 0.86 -37.90
C THR A 390 8.61 -0.06 -37.13
N ILE A 391 9.69 -0.50 -37.78
CA ILE A 391 10.73 -1.35 -37.15
C ILE A 391 11.59 -0.59 -36.13
N LEU A 392 11.78 0.73 -36.27
CA LEU A 392 12.69 1.50 -35.43
C LEU A 392 11.99 2.41 -34.40
N LEU A 393 10.77 2.86 -34.67
CA LEU A 393 10.12 3.96 -33.94
C LEU A 393 8.72 3.65 -33.41
N THR A 394 8.00 2.62 -33.89
CA THR A 394 6.65 2.31 -33.35
C THR A 394 6.66 1.26 -32.24
N HIS A 395 5.82 1.54 -31.23
CA HIS A 395 5.47 0.80 -30.01
C HIS A 395 6.48 -0.21 -29.45
N VAL A 396 7.01 0.15 -28.28
CA VAL A 396 8.08 -0.51 -27.52
C VAL A 396 9.40 -0.41 -28.28
N ASN A 397 10.06 0.75 -28.14
CA ASN A 397 11.31 1.11 -28.81
C ASN A 397 12.24 -0.12 -28.97
N PRO A 398 12.31 -0.70 -30.18
CA PRO A 398 12.99 -1.96 -30.47
C PRO A 398 14.48 -1.93 -30.12
N VAL A 399 15.06 -0.73 -30.19
CA VAL A 399 16.43 -0.44 -29.81
C VAL A 399 16.52 -0.28 -28.29
N ALA A 400 15.61 0.45 -27.64
CA ALA A 400 15.65 0.57 -26.18
C ALA A 400 15.42 -0.77 -25.48
N ALA A 401 14.53 -1.65 -25.95
CA ALA A 401 14.33 -2.98 -25.35
C ALA A 401 15.58 -3.88 -25.45
N LEU A 402 16.37 -3.72 -26.52
CA LEU A 402 17.61 -4.48 -26.76
C LEU A 402 18.84 -3.87 -26.05
N PHE A 403 18.90 -2.55 -25.89
CA PHE A 403 20.03 -1.85 -25.29
C PHE A 403 19.83 -1.45 -23.81
N SER A 404 18.61 -1.63 -23.26
CA SER A 404 18.31 -1.38 -21.84
C SER A 404 18.33 -2.64 -20.96
N SER A 405 18.51 -3.82 -21.54
CA SER A 405 18.96 -5.04 -20.85
C SER A 405 20.48 -5.06 -20.74
#